data_AF-A0A9X3RYT0-F1
#
_entry.id   AF-A0A9X3RYT0-F1
#
_cell.length_a   1.000
_cell.length_b   1.000
_cell.length_c   1.000
_cell.angle_alpha   90.00
_cell.angle_beta   90.00
_cell.angle_gamma   90.00
#
_symmetry.space_group_name_H-M   'P 1'
#
loop_
_entity.id
_entity.type
_entity.pdbx_description
1 polymer ?
#
loop_
_entity_poly.entity_id
_entity_poly.type
_entity_poly.pdbx_seq_one_letter_code
_entity_poly.pdbx_strand_id
1 'polypeptide(L)'
;MKPLNCLKASHPNLYQQHVKKYEYRPQALKRRVHGLDCYWNDVLHFTPIHPGKVLEGLRKSGLETTTLGRWFRFDVRELGFDKTNTVIFWSPNQEFGDWKESKEDFMPYKETELLQLSELPSKTLCFYQERIHKEEVPLLFFRTPHVLFKGSVGLKNGHEITIV
;
A
#
# COMPACT_ATOMS: atom_id res chain seq x y z
N MET A 1 -11.59 7.25 6.03
CA MET A 1 -10.21 7.26 5.51
C MET A 1 -10.04 8.42 4.56
N LYS A 2 -8.98 9.22 4.74
CA LYS A 2 -8.66 10.38 3.91
C LYS A 2 -7.16 10.35 3.54
N PRO A 3 -6.77 10.85 2.36
CA PRO A 3 -5.36 11.03 2.03
C PRO A 3 -4.64 11.92 3.05
N LEU A 4 -3.32 11.75 3.15
CA LEU A 4 -2.52 12.44 4.16
C LEU A 4 -2.64 13.97 4.03
N ASN A 5 -2.62 14.53 2.81
CA ASN A 5 -2.78 15.98 2.63
C ASN A 5 -4.15 16.50 3.07
N CYS A 6 -5.22 15.71 2.94
CA CYS A 6 -6.54 16.08 3.44
C CYS A 6 -6.60 16.09 4.98
N LEU A 7 -5.76 15.29 5.66
CA LEU A 7 -5.66 15.31 7.11
C LEU A 7 -4.98 16.58 7.61
N LYS A 8 -4.08 17.19 6.84
CA LYS A 8 -3.41 18.44 7.23
C LYS A 8 -4.40 19.55 7.57
N ALA A 9 -5.45 19.68 6.77
CA ALA A 9 -6.49 20.69 6.98
C ALA A 9 -7.56 20.24 8.00
N SER A 10 -7.97 18.97 7.97
CA SER A 10 -9.13 18.51 8.77
C SER A 10 -8.77 17.93 10.15
N HIS A 11 -7.59 17.35 10.31
CA HIS A 11 -7.14 16.66 11.53
C HIS A 11 -5.61 16.80 11.70
N PRO A 12 -5.09 18.01 12.00
CA PRO A 12 -3.67 18.32 11.97
C PRO A 12 -2.83 17.42 12.90
N ASN A 13 -3.36 17.02 14.07
CA ASN A 13 -2.67 16.11 14.99
C ASN A 13 -2.43 14.73 14.36
N LEU A 14 -3.44 14.17 13.67
CA LEU A 14 -3.29 12.90 12.95
C LEU A 14 -2.30 13.04 11.79
N TYR A 15 -2.34 14.17 11.06
CA TYR A 15 -1.35 14.45 10.03
C TYR A 15 0.07 14.42 10.59
N GLN A 16 0.33 15.12 11.71
CA GLN A 16 1.65 15.16 12.34
C GLN A 16 2.12 13.76 12.78
N GLN A 17 1.22 12.93 13.30
CA GLN A 17 1.56 11.54 13.65
C GLN A 17 1.96 10.72 12.42
N HIS A 18 1.20 10.82 11.33
CA HIS A 18 1.43 9.99 10.14
C HIS A 18 2.55 10.50 9.23
N VAL A 19 2.86 11.80 9.25
CA VAL A 19 3.93 12.37 8.42
C VAL A 19 5.33 12.05 8.97
N LYS A 20 5.47 11.79 10.28
CA LYS A 20 6.75 11.44 10.94
C LYS A 20 7.52 10.31 10.25
N LYS A 21 6.84 9.31 9.69
CA LYS A 21 7.49 8.20 8.96
C LYS A 21 8.23 8.62 7.67
N TYR A 22 8.06 9.88 7.26
CA TYR A 22 8.74 10.50 6.12
C TYR A 22 9.83 11.49 6.53
N GLU A 23 10.09 11.69 7.82
CA GLU A 23 11.09 12.66 8.32
C GLU A 23 12.48 12.42 7.72
N TYR A 24 12.90 11.17 7.61
CA TYR A 24 14.18 10.77 6.99
C TYR A 24 14.13 10.62 5.47
N ARG A 25 12.96 10.86 4.84
CA ARG A 25 12.74 10.73 3.39
C ARG A 25 11.66 11.70 2.88
N PRO A 26 11.80 13.02 3.12
CA PRO A 26 10.75 14.00 2.79
C PRO A 26 10.41 14.04 1.29
N GLN A 27 11.36 13.66 0.43
CA GLN A 27 11.16 13.53 -1.02
C GLN A 27 10.07 12.53 -1.39
N ALA A 28 9.79 11.52 -0.55
CA ALA A 28 8.72 10.56 -0.81
C ALA A 28 7.33 11.22 -0.80
N LEU A 29 7.15 12.34 -0.11
CA LEU A 29 5.91 13.13 -0.15
C LEU A 29 5.75 13.92 -1.45
N LYS A 30 6.85 14.11 -2.20
CA LYS A 30 6.87 14.82 -3.49
C LYS A 30 6.87 13.86 -4.68
N ARG A 31 6.85 12.55 -4.43
CA ARG A 31 6.75 11.51 -5.47
C ARG A 31 5.45 11.67 -6.24
N ARG A 32 5.53 11.70 -7.57
CA ARG A 32 4.37 11.75 -8.45
C ARG A 32 3.69 10.39 -8.52
N VAL A 33 2.37 10.40 -8.64
CA VAL A 33 1.58 9.20 -8.92
C VAL A 33 1.30 9.18 -10.42
N HIS A 34 2.13 8.53 -11.23
CA HIS A 34 1.94 8.56 -12.68
C HIS A 34 0.57 7.97 -13.07
N GLY A 35 -0.11 8.66 -13.99
CA GLY A 35 -1.50 8.36 -14.37
C GLY A 35 -2.56 9.13 -13.58
N LEU A 36 -2.19 9.74 -12.44
CA LEU A 36 -3.03 10.70 -11.71
C LEU A 36 -2.28 12.02 -11.54
N ASP A 37 -2.88 13.17 -11.86
CA ASP A 37 -2.24 14.46 -11.60
C ASP A 37 -2.29 14.79 -10.09
N CYS A 38 -1.42 14.15 -9.31
CA CYS A 38 -1.29 14.30 -7.87
C CYS A 38 0.04 13.70 -7.33
N TYR A 39 0.22 13.80 -6.01
CA TYR A 39 1.37 13.26 -5.29
C TYR A 39 1.02 12.05 -4.43
N TRP A 40 2.06 11.35 -3.96
CA TRP A 40 1.95 10.16 -3.12
C TRP A 40 1.11 10.36 -1.85
N ASN A 41 1.08 11.57 -1.30
CA ASN A 41 0.31 11.94 -0.11
C ASN A 41 -1.13 12.42 -0.42
N ASP A 42 -1.54 12.45 -1.68
CA ASP A 42 -2.90 12.80 -2.16
C ASP A 42 -3.77 11.57 -2.43
N VAL A 43 -3.24 10.36 -2.29
CA VAL A 43 -3.95 9.11 -2.54
C VAL A 43 -4.12 8.27 -1.27
N LEU A 44 -5.16 7.43 -1.27
CA LEU A 44 -5.29 6.30 -0.37
C LEU A 44 -4.58 5.09 -0.99
N HIS A 45 -3.83 4.37 -0.16
CA HIS A 45 -3.13 3.15 -0.55
C HIS A 45 -3.97 1.94 -0.15
N PHE A 46 -4.40 1.16 -1.13
CA PHE A 46 -5.04 -0.14 -0.93
C PHE A 46 -4.12 -1.25 -1.43
N THR A 47 -4.32 -2.45 -0.93
CA THR A 47 -3.67 -3.66 -1.46
C THR A 47 -4.74 -4.61 -2.00
N PRO A 48 -4.52 -5.24 -3.18
CA PRO A 48 -5.38 -6.32 -3.66
C PRO A 48 -5.07 -7.66 -2.95
N ILE A 49 -4.01 -7.73 -2.13
CA ILE A 49 -3.57 -8.94 -1.46
C ILE A 49 -4.32 -9.08 -0.13
N HIS A 50 -4.91 -10.26 0.10
CA HIS A 50 -5.53 -10.56 1.39
C HIS A 50 -4.47 -10.53 2.51
N PRO A 51 -4.71 -9.85 3.64
CA PRO A 51 -3.72 -9.75 4.73
C PRO A 51 -3.31 -11.12 5.30
N GLY A 52 -4.14 -12.15 5.18
CA GLY A 52 -3.80 -13.52 5.54
C GLY A 52 -2.59 -14.07 4.76
N LYS A 53 -2.49 -13.74 3.47
CA LYS A 53 -1.34 -14.16 2.64
C LYS A 53 -0.06 -13.44 3.04
N VAL A 54 -0.16 -12.17 3.44
CA VAL A 54 0.97 -11.40 3.98
C VAL A 54 1.45 -12.03 5.28
N LEU A 55 0.52 -12.34 6.19
CA LEU A 55 0.81 -12.98 7.47
C LEU A 55 1.46 -14.36 7.28
N GLU A 56 0.92 -15.19 6.38
CA GLU A 56 1.48 -16.49 6.03
C GLU A 56 2.89 -16.34 5.45
N GLY A 57 3.12 -15.37 4.56
CA GLY A 57 4.43 -15.11 3.98
C GLY A 57 5.49 -14.71 5.01
N LEU A 58 5.11 -13.92 6.01
CA LEU A 58 6.00 -13.56 7.13
C LEU A 58 6.33 -14.77 8.00
N ARG A 59 5.33 -15.59 8.35
CA ARG A 59 5.52 -16.82 9.14
C ARG A 59 6.43 -17.81 8.43
N LYS A 60 6.21 -18.05 7.13
CA LYS A 60 7.07 -18.89 6.29
C LYS A 60 8.51 -18.37 6.21
N SER A 61 8.72 -17.09 6.46
CA SER A 61 10.03 -16.45 6.47
C SER A 61 10.68 -16.40 7.87
N GLY A 62 10.03 -16.99 8.88
CA GLY A 62 10.56 -17.11 10.25
C GLY A 62 10.13 -16.01 11.22
N LEU A 63 9.18 -15.14 10.84
CA LEU A 63 8.65 -14.12 11.77
C LEU A 63 7.50 -14.69 12.61
N GLU A 64 7.74 -14.80 13.91
CA GLU A 64 6.74 -15.19 14.91
C GLU A 64 5.76 -14.03 15.17
N THR A 65 4.76 -13.87 14.29
CA THR A 65 3.67 -12.90 14.46
C THR A 65 2.30 -13.56 14.32
N THR A 66 1.37 -13.13 15.18
CA THR A 66 0.00 -13.64 15.24
C THR A 66 -1.02 -12.70 14.60
N THR A 67 -0.67 -11.44 14.34
CA THR A 67 -1.61 -10.45 13.81
C THR A 67 -0.91 -9.34 13.01
N LEU A 68 -1.64 -8.76 12.05
CA LEU A 68 -1.27 -7.53 11.34
C LEU A 68 -2.21 -6.36 11.70
N GLY A 69 -2.94 -6.47 12.81
CA GLY A 69 -3.95 -5.49 13.23
C GLY A 69 -5.31 -5.72 12.58
N ARG A 70 -6.08 -4.64 12.43
CA ARG A 70 -7.44 -4.65 11.87
C ARG A 70 -7.42 -4.36 10.39
N TRP A 71 -8.21 -5.10 9.62
CA TRP A 71 -8.26 -4.99 8.17
C TRP A 71 -9.69 -4.82 7.69
N PHE A 72 -9.85 -4.03 6.64
CA PHE A 72 -11.13 -3.77 6.02
C PHE A 72 -11.04 -4.08 4.54
N ARG A 73 -12.05 -4.78 4.03
CA ARG A 73 -12.25 -5.01 2.61
C ARG A 73 -13.31 -4.06 2.10
N PHE A 74 -13.07 -3.53 0.91
CA PHE A 74 -13.95 -2.59 0.22
C PHE A 74 -14.28 -3.14 -1.16
N ASP A 75 -15.52 -2.92 -1.60
CA ASP A 75 -15.90 -3.17 -2.98
C ASP A 75 -15.50 -1.96 -3.84
N VAL A 76 -14.63 -2.19 -4.82
CA VAL A 76 -14.11 -1.13 -5.69
C VAL A 76 -15.19 -0.52 -6.60
N ARG A 77 -16.26 -1.26 -6.91
CA ARG A 77 -17.39 -0.77 -7.71
C ARG A 77 -18.24 0.18 -6.88
N GLU A 78 -18.53 -0.18 -5.63
CA GLU A 78 -19.26 0.68 -4.70
C GLU A 78 -18.51 1.97 -4.38
N LEU A 79 -17.17 1.91 -4.36
CA LEU A 79 -16.32 3.08 -4.17
C LEU A 79 -16.10 3.92 -5.43
N GLY A 80 -16.59 3.48 -6.59
CA GLY A 80 -16.46 4.21 -7.86
C GLY A 80 -15.02 4.30 -8.36
N PHE A 81 -14.22 3.23 -8.20
CA PHE A 81 -12.86 3.21 -8.73
C PHE A 81 -12.89 3.11 -10.25
N ASP A 82 -12.20 4.03 -10.92
CA ASP A 82 -12.05 4.05 -12.37
C ASP A 82 -10.66 4.58 -12.78
N LYS A 83 -10.42 4.69 -14.09
CA LYS A 83 -9.13 5.12 -14.65
C LYS A 83 -8.79 6.59 -14.41
N THR A 84 -9.77 7.41 -14.02
CA THR A 84 -9.59 8.85 -13.78
C THR A 84 -9.16 9.16 -12.36
N ASN A 85 -9.49 8.26 -11.42
CA ASN A 85 -9.22 8.44 -9.99
C ASN A 85 -8.36 7.32 -9.37
N THR A 86 -8.05 6.26 -10.13
CA THR A 86 -7.31 5.09 -9.64
C THR A 86 -6.21 4.68 -10.60
N VAL A 87 -5.05 4.29 -10.04
CA VAL A 87 -3.97 3.61 -10.77
C VAL A 87 -3.46 2.43 -9.96
N ILE A 88 -2.86 1.46 -10.65
CA ILE A 88 -2.13 0.36 -10.02
C ILE A 88 -0.66 0.78 -9.94
N PHE A 89 -0.04 0.56 -8.79
CA PHE A 89 1.39 0.76 -8.58
C PHE A 89 2.03 -0.57 -8.18
N TRP A 90 3.06 -1.00 -8.90
CA TRP A 90 3.82 -2.19 -8.54
C TRP A 90 5.28 -2.07 -8.99
N SER A 91 6.18 -2.01 -8.01
CA SER A 91 7.63 -1.91 -8.24
C SER A 91 8.37 -3.18 -7.76
N PRO A 92 8.19 -4.34 -8.43
CA PRO A 92 8.74 -5.61 -7.97
C PRO A 92 10.28 -5.66 -7.96
N ASN A 93 10.93 -4.76 -8.71
CA ASN A 93 12.38 -4.68 -8.85
C ASN A 93 13.00 -3.55 -8.03
N GLN A 94 12.20 -2.79 -7.26
CA GLN A 94 12.73 -1.66 -6.50
C GLN A 94 13.79 -2.14 -5.51
N GLU A 95 14.94 -1.47 -5.50
CA GLU A 95 15.99 -1.68 -4.52
C GLU A 95 15.58 -1.07 -3.17
N PHE A 96 15.85 -1.78 -2.07
CA PHE A 96 15.47 -1.29 -0.76
C PHE A 96 16.34 -0.08 -0.38
N GLY A 97 15.71 1.04 -0.07
CA GLY A 97 16.40 2.31 0.19
C GLY A 97 16.47 3.26 -1.02
N ASP A 98 16.33 2.75 -2.25
CA ASP A 98 16.11 3.59 -3.42
C ASP A 98 14.61 3.87 -3.58
N TRP A 99 14.22 5.12 -3.31
CA TRP A 99 12.83 5.58 -3.37
C TRP A 99 12.52 6.40 -4.61
N LYS A 100 13.38 6.34 -5.65
CA LYS A 100 13.13 7.04 -6.91
C LYS A 100 11.80 6.61 -7.52
N GLU A 101 11.16 7.58 -8.15
CA GLU A 101 9.97 7.36 -8.94
C GLU A 101 10.35 6.76 -10.30
N SER A 102 9.57 5.80 -10.76
CA SER A 102 9.62 5.25 -12.11
C SER A 102 8.19 5.25 -12.64
N LYS A 103 8.02 5.72 -13.88
CA LYS A 103 6.71 5.75 -14.54
C LYS A 103 6.25 4.34 -14.91
N GLU A 104 7.20 3.45 -15.15
CA GLU A 104 7.01 2.06 -15.55
C GLU A 104 6.39 1.22 -14.42
N ASP A 105 6.55 1.64 -13.17
CA ASP A 105 5.91 1.01 -12.01
C ASP A 105 4.38 1.29 -11.94
N PHE A 106 3.83 2.15 -12.80
CA PHE A 106 2.43 2.53 -12.79
C PHE A 106 1.67 1.95 -13.99
N MET A 107 0.52 1.35 -13.71
CA MET A 107 -0.36 0.75 -14.70
C MET A 107 -1.74 1.40 -14.63
N PRO A 108 -2.42 1.65 -15.77
CA PRO A 108 -3.80 2.12 -15.77
C PRO A 108 -4.70 1.14 -15.00
N TYR A 109 -5.60 1.66 -14.19
CA TYR A 109 -6.52 0.81 -13.44
C TYR A 109 -7.41 -0.02 -14.37
N LYS A 110 -7.48 -1.32 -14.09
CA LYS A 110 -8.46 -2.25 -14.64
C LYS A 110 -8.91 -3.20 -13.54
N GLU A 111 -10.19 -3.21 -13.24
CA GLU A 111 -10.78 -4.06 -12.20
C GLU A 111 -10.42 -5.54 -12.41
N THR A 112 -10.43 -6.02 -13.66
CA THR A 112 -10.13 -7.41 -14.01
C THR A 112 -8.71 -7.85 -13.68
N GLU A 113 -7.77 -6.90 -13.53
CA GLU A 113 -6.38 -7.21 -13.16
C GLU A 113 -6.21 -7.40 -11.65
N LEU A 114 -7.13 -6.93 -10.82
CA LEU A 114 -7.00 -7.00 -9.35
C LEU A 114 -6.90 -8.42 -8.82
N LEU A 115 -7.65 -9.36 -9.40
CA LEU A 115 -7.59 -10.76 -9.01
C LEU A 115 -6.20 -11.37 -9.27
N GLN A 116 -5.58 -10.99 -10.38
CA GLN A 116 -4.24 -11.47 -10.77
C GLN A 116 -3.15 -10.90 -9.85
N LEU A 117 -3.40 -9.73 -9.26
CA LEU A 117 -2.50 -9.06 -8.33
C LEU A 117 -2.76 -9.44 -6.86
N SER A 118 -3.69 -10.35 -6.59
CA SER A 118 -4.09 -10.72 -5.22
C SER A 118 -3.17 -11.72 -4.53
N GLU A 119 -2.16 -12.22 -5.23
CA GLU A 119 -1.13 -13.12 -4.69
C GLU A 119 0.08 -12.35 -4.15
N LEU A 120 0.69 -12.89 -3.09
CA LEU A 120 1.92 -12.34 -2.54
C LEU A 120 3.09 -12.64 -3.50
N PRO A 121 3.79 -11.61 -4.05
CA PRO A 121 4.86 -11.86 -5.01
C PRO A 121 6.04 -12.60 -4.39
N SER A 122 6.67 -13.50 -5.15
CA SER A 122 7.86 -14.23 -4.72
C SER A 122 9.02 -13.32 -4.32
N LYS A 123 9.22 -12.20 -5.03
CA LYS A 123 10.24 -11.19 -4.68
C LYS A 123 9.98 -10.52 -3.33
N THR A 124 8.73 -10.45 -2.89
CA THR A 124 8.36 -9.97 -1.54
C THR A 124 8.72 -11.02 -0.50
N LEU A 125 8.45 -12.30 -0.76
CA LEU A 125 8.87 -13.40 0.11
C LEU A 125 10.38 -13.45 0.29
N CYS A 126 11.16 -13.35 -0.79
CA CYS A 126 12.61 -13.29 -0.71
C CYS A 126 13.09 -12.09 0.12
N PHE A 127 12.43 -10.94 -0.04
CA PHE A 127 12.73 -9.76 0.78
C PHE A 127 12.42 -10.02 2.27
N TYR A 128 11.30 -10.64 2.61
CA TYR A 128 11.01 -10.99 4.00
C TYR A 128 12.08 -11.88 4.60
N GLN A 129 12.45 -12.96 3.90
CA GLN A 129 13.50 -13.88 4.32
C GLN A 129 14.84 -13.15 4.56
N GLU A 130 15.24 -12.28 3.63
CA GLU A 130 16.48 -11.51 3.75
C GLU A 130 16.50 -10.61 4.99
N ARG A 131 15.40 -9.86 5.23
CA ARG A 131 15.33 -8.93 6.36
C ARG A 131 15.25 -9.68 7.70
N ILE A 132 14.43 -10.72 7.77
CA ILE A 132 14.27 -11.52 9.00
C ILE A 132 15.57 -12.25 9.35
N HIS A 133 16.30 -12.78 8.36
CA HIS A 133 17.61 -13.40 8.60
C HIS A 133 18.65 -12.41 9.15
N LYS A 134 18.51 -11.12 8.83
CA LYS A 134 19.32 -10.03 9.38
C LYS A 134 18.79 -9.48 10.71
N GLU A 135 17.78 -10.13 11.32
CA GLU A 135 17.09 -9.67 12.53
C GLU A 135 16.41 -8.29 12.36
N GLU A 136 16.04 -7.93 11.12
CA GLU A 136 15.40 -6.67 10.79
C GLU A 136 13.91 -6.86 10.50
N VAL A 137 13.10 -5.86 10.87
CA VAL A 137 11.65 -5.87 10.56
C VAL A 137 11.44 -5.52 9.08
N PRO A 138 10.81 -6.39 8.27
CA PRO A 138 10.53 -6.10 6.87
C PRO A 138 9.41 -5.05 6.72
N LEU A 139 9.47 -4.27 5.65
CA LEU A 139 8.33 -3.47 5.20
C LEU A 139 7.26 -4.39 4.58
N LEU A 140 6.09 -4.46 5.22
CA LEU A 140 4.98 -5.38 4.89
C LEU A 140 4.43 -5.30 3.46
N PHE A 141 4.65 -4.20 2.74
CA PHE A 141 4.10 -3.99 1.39
C PHE A 141 5.17 -3.54 0.41
N PHE A 142 6.43 -3.85 0.70
CA PHE A 142 7.52 -3.62 -0.23
C PHE A 142 7.46 -4.68 -1.35
N ARG A 143 7.60 -4.23 -2.61
CA ARG A 143 7.49 -5.06 -3.83
C ARG A 143 6.15 -5.78 -4.03
N THR A 144 5.12 -5.37 -3.30
CA THR A 144 3.73 -5.80 -3.54
C THR A 144 2.99 -4.83 -4.47
N PRO A 145 1.99 -5.29 -5.23
CA PRO A 145 1.06 -4.41 -5.92
C PRO A 145 0.23 -3.58 -4.93
N HIS A 146 -0.06 -2.35 -5.32
CA HIS A 146 -0.92 -1.39 -4.62
C HIS A 146 -1.96 -0.82 -5.59
N VAL A 147 -3.13 -0.51 -5.07
CA VAL A 147 -4.16 0.27 -5.77
C VAL A 147 -4.16 1.66 -5.13
N LEU A 148 -3.80 2.67 -5.91
CA LEU A 148 -3.70 4.06 -5.47
C LEU A 148 -4.96 4.80 -5.92
N PHE A 149 -5.74 5.29 -4.95
CA PHE A 149 -7.01 5.95 -5.20
C PHE A 149 -6.97 7.42 -4.75
N LYS A 150 -7.22 8.35 -5.69
CA LYS A 150 -7.34 9.79 -5.42
C LYS A 150 -8.76 10.11 -4.97
N GLY A 151 -9.01 9.95 -3.67
CA GLY A 151 -10.30 10.24 -3.07
C GLY A 151 -10.34 9.92 -1.58
N SER A 152 -11.52 10.04 -0.98
CA SER A 152 -11.75 9.67 0.42
C SER A 152 -12.79 8.55 0.51
N VAL A 153 -12.64 7.67 1.48
CA VAL A 153 -13.51 6.50 1.66
C VAL A 153 -14.03 6.46 3.09
N GLY A 154 -15.34 6.32 3.27
CA GLY A 154 -15.93 6.12 4.59
C GLY A 154 -15.65 4.70 5.09
N LEU A 155 -15.31 4.53 6.38
CA LEU A 155 -15.12 3.19 6.95
C LEU A 155 -16.39 2.33 6.88
N LYS A 156 -17.58 2.97 6.93
CA LYS A 156 -18.87 2.31 6.76
C LYS A 156 -19.06 1.62 5.39
N ASN A 157 -18.26 1.98 4.38
CA ASN A 157 -18.29 1.38 3.06
C ASN A 157 -17.38 0.13 2.99
N GLY A 158 -16.72 -0.22 4.08
CA GLY A 158 -15.89 -1.42 4.19
C GLY A 158 -16.44 -2.35 5.25
N HIS A 159 -16.12 -3.63 5.11
CA HIS A 159 -16.38 -4.64 6.14
C HIS A 159 -15.06 -5.08 6.74
N GLU A 160 -15.04 -5.20 8.07
CA GLU A 160 -13.89 -5.75 8.79
C GLU A 160 -13.72 -7.23 8.42
N ILE A 161 -12.49 -7.64 8.15
CA ILE A 161 -12.13 -9.02 7.79
C ILE A 161 -11.17 -9.60 8.80
N THR A 162 -11.29 -10.91 9.04
CA THR A 162 -10.39 -11.63 9.93
C THR A 162 -9.17 -12.15 9.17
N ILE A 163 -8.01 -12.11 9.83
CA ILE A 163 -6.75 -12.66 9.33
C ILE A 163 -6.53 -14.03 10.00
N VAL A 164 -7.34 -15.02 9.65
CA VAL A 164 -7.16 -16.43 10.08
C VAL A 164 -6.99 -17.31 8.85
#